data_AF-A0ABD3XZY6-F1
#
_entry.id   AF-A0ABD3XZY6-F1
#
_cell.length_a   1.000
_cell.length_b   1.000
_cell.length_c   1.000
_cell.angle_alpha   90.00
_cell.angle_beta   90.00
_cell.angle_gamma   90.00
#
_symmetry.space_group_name_H-M   'P 1'
#
loop_
_entity.id
_entity.type
_entity.pdbx_description
1 polymer ?
#
loop_
_entity_poly.entity_id
_entity_poly.type
_entity_poly.pdbx_seq_one_letter_code
_entity_poly.pdbx_strand_id
1 'polypeptide(L)'
;IPITGKVKKDQTKQQVPWWNNNCKEALKEKKKSLNKFRHSGNSTDYLEYKSKEKLTKEIIKEAKLTSWRNFCSTLEVKNCNAKQIWNKIKAIKGTGNNSAPNIKGITSNLDKANAIAKHFASMSGNNNHTEIFQLHRAE
;
A
#
# COMPACT_ATOMS: atom_id res chain seq x y z
N ILE A 1 2.39 26.63 -25.90
CA ILE A 1 2.46 25.40 -25.06
C ILE A 1 3.22 25.78 -23.79
N PRO A 2 2.61 25.63 -22.61
CA PRO A 2 3.01 24.51 -21.77
C PRO A 2 1.79 23.71 -21.29
N ILE A 3 1.78 22.43 -21.63
CA ILE A 3 0.83 21.45 -21.11
C ILE A 3 1.31 21.14 -19.69
N THR A 4 0.79 21.86 -18.69
CA THR A 4 0.92 21.44 -17.29
C THR A 4 -0.04 20.29 -17.06
N GLY A 5 0.32 19.14 -17.62
CA GLY A 5 -0.33 17.88 -17.33
C GLY A 5 -0.16 17.61 -15.84
N LYS A 6 -1.21 17.88 -15.05
CA LYS A 6 -1.30 17.35 -13.69
C LYS A 6 -1.24 15.83 -13.82
N VAL A 7 -0.06 15.26 -13.54
CA VAL A 7 0.12 13.82 -13.44
C VAL A 7 -0.94 13.33 -12.46
N LYS A 8 -1.94 12.59 -12.93
CA LYS A 8 -2.89 11.91 -12.07
C LYS A 8 -2.05 10.98 -11.19
N LYS A 9 -1.88 11.34 -9.91
CA LYS A 9 -1.33 10.41 -8.93
C LYS A 9 -2.25 9.20 -8.96
N ASP A 10 -1.75 8.07 -9.43
CA ASP A 10 -2.41 6.80 -9.23
C ASP A 10 -2.51 6.60 -7.71
N GLN A 11 -3.63 7.02 -7.12
CA GLN A 11 -3.93 6.89 -5.71
C GLN A 11 -4.29 5.43 -5.42
N THR A 12 -3.46 4.49 -5.86
CA THR A 12 -3.46 3.18 -5.23
C THR A 12 -2.84 3.36 -3.86
N LYS A 13 -3.61 3.01 -2.81
CA LYS A 13 -3.21 2.89 -1.41
C LYS A 13 -2.02 1.93 -1.27
N GLN A 14 -0.85 2.30 -1.76
CA GLN A 14 0.36 1.51 -1.59
C GLN A 14 0.94 1.85 -0.23
N GLN A 15 0.45 1.13 0.78
CA GLN A 15 0.75 1.32 2.20
C GLN A 15 2.24 1.15 2.55
N VAL A 16 3.03 0.58 1.63
CA VAL A 16 4.43 0.22 1.86
C VAL A 16 5.34 0.67 0.71
N PRO A 17 6.48 1.29 1.01
CA PRO A 17 7.40 1.85 0.01
C PRO A 17 8.16 0.80 -0.81
N TRP A 18 8.16 -0.47 -0.41
CA TRP A 18 8.78 -1.57 -1.16
C TRP A 18 7.83 -2.23 -2.17
N TRP A 19 6.56 -1.85 -2.22
CA TRP A 19 5.63 -2.43 -3.19
C TRP A 19 5.96 -1.97 -4.61
N ASN A 20 6.08 -2.91 -5.55
CA ASN A 20 6.38 -2.62 -6.95
C ASN A 20 5.66 -3.60 -7.90
N ASN A 21 5.78 -3.36 -9.21
CA ASN A 21 5.14 -4.21 -10.23
C ASN A 21 5.62 -5.66 -10.17
N ASN A 22 6.90 -5.91 -9.88
CA ASN A 22 7.44 -7.26 -9.75
C ASN A 22 6.77 -8.03 -8.61
N CYS A 23 6.53 -7.39 -7.45
CA CYS A 23 5.77 -7.99 -6.35
C CYS A 23 4.33 -8.30 -6.75
N LYS A 24 3.68 -7.40 -7.50
CA LYS A 24 2.30 -7.57 -7.98
C LYS A 24 2.20 -8.76 -8.95
N GLU A 25 3.11 -8.84 -9.92
CA GLU A 25 3.17 -9.92 -10.90
C GLU A 25 3.48 -11.27 -10.26
N ALA A 26 4.49 -11.34 -9.37
CA ALA A 26 4.81 -12.56 -8.65
C ALA A 26 3.62 -13.08 -7.83
N LEU A 27 2.90 -12.19 -7.15
CA LEU A 27 1.72 -12.56 -6.38
C LEU A 27 0.56 -13.02 -7.28
N LYS A 28 0.39 -12.39 -8.45
CA LYS A 28 -0.60 -12.80 -9.46
C LYS A 28 -0.32 -14.21 -9.97
N GLU A 29 0.94 -14.50 -10.33
CA GLU A 29 1.34 -15.83 -10.81
C GLU A 29 1.23 -16.90 -9.71
N LYS A 30 1.60 -16.57 -8.46
CA LYS A 30 1.37 -17.46 -7.31
C LYS A 30 -0.12 -17.79 -7.12
N LYS A 31 -0.99 -16.79 -7.25
CA LYS A 31 -2.44 -17.00 -7.14
C LYS A 31 -2.98 -17.86 -8.29
N LYS A 32 -2.47 -17.65 -9.50
CA LYS A 32 -2.82 -18.45 -10.69
C LYS A 32 -2.43 -19.91 -10.50
N SER A 33 -1.20 -20.20 -10.06
CA SER A 33 -0.76 -21.58 -9.81
C SER A 33 -1.51 -22.24 -8.65
N LEU A 34 -1.82 -21.49 -7.58
CA LEU A 34 -2.66 -21.99 -6.48
C LEU A 34 -4.06 -22.36 -6.96
N ASN A 35 -4.69 -21.51 -7.78
CA ASN A 35 -6.02 -21.80 -8.34
C ASN A 35 -5.99 -23.02 -9.26
N LYS A 36 -4.95 -23.15 -10.09
CA LYS A 36 -4.75 -24.33 -10.94
C LYS A 36 -4.65 -25.61 -10.11
N PHE A 37 -3.77 -25.63 -9.10
CA PHE A 37 -3.64 -26.76 -8.18
C PHE A 37 -4.95 -27.09 -7.45
N ARG A 38 -5.69 -26.08 -6.98
CA ARG A 38 -6.99 -26.29 -6.32
C ARG A 38 -8.04 -26.92 -7.23
N HIS A 39 -7.96 -26.69 -8.54
CA HIS A 39 -8.87 -27.26 -9.52
C HIS A 39 -8.45 -28.66 -9.95
N SER A 40 -7.15 -28.87 -10.19
CA SER A 40 -6.64 -30.14 -10.72
C SER A 40 -6.37 -31.22 -9.66
N GLY A 41 -5.98 -30.83 -8.44
CA GLY A 41 -5.57 -31.76 -7.38
C GLY A 41 -4.24 -32.48 -7.63
N ASN A 42 -3.51 -32.14 -8.70
CA ASN A 42 -2.32 -32.88 -9.11
C ASN A 42 -1.06 -32.48 -8.32
N SER A 43 -0.17 -33.46 -8.09
CA SER A 43 1.12 -33.24 -7.41
C SER A 43 2.07 -32.33 -8.21
N THR A 44 2.05 -32.43 -9.54
CA THR A 44 2.85 -31.57 -10.43
C THR A 44 2.46 -30.09 -10.30
N ASP A 45 1.16 -29.80 -10.23
CA ASP A 45 0.65 -28.44 -10.04
C ASP A 45 0.94 -27.91 -8.63
N TYR A 46 0.99 -28.79 -7.62
CA TYR A 46 1.47 -28.43 -6.29
C TYR A 46 2.95 -28.02 -6.30
N LEU A 47 3.82 -28.78 -6.96
CA LEU A 47 5.25 -28.42 -7.11
C LEU A 47 5.41 -27.08 -7.82
N GLU A 48 4.62 -26.82 -8.87
CA GLU A 48 4.59 -25.54 -9.57
C GLU A 48 4.19 -24.40 -8.61
N TYR A 49 3.12 -24.59 -7.83
CA TYR A 49 2.70 -23.63 -6.81
C TYR A 49 3.81 -23.35 -5.79
N LYS A 50 4.49 -24.38 -5.27
CA LYS A 50 5.58 -24.23 -4.30
C LYS A 50 6.78 -23.47 -4.88
N SER A 51 7.11 -23.73 -6.15
CA SER A 51 8.14 -22.97 -6.87
C SER A 51 7.78 -21.48 -6.98
N LYS A 52 6.54 -21.17 -7.42
CA LYS A 52 6.05 -19.79 -7.49
C LYS A 52 5.95 -19.13 -6.10
N GLU A 53 5.61 -19.89 -5.06
CA GLU A 53 5.59 -19.42 -3.68
C GLU A 53 6.98 -18.98 -3.22
N LYS A 54 8.01 -19.80 -3.49
CA LYS A 54 9.41 -19.48 -3.16
C LYS A 54 9.87 -18.22 -3.91
N LEU A 55 9.65 -18.16 -5.22
CA LEU A 55 9.99 -17.00 -6.04
C LEU A 55 9.32 -15.71 -5.54
N THR A 56 8.04 -15.80 -5.16
CA THR A 56 7.31 -14.64 -4.61
C THR A 56 7.94 -14.15 -3.30
N LYS A 57 8.34 -15.07 -2.41
CA LYS A 57 9.02 -14.71 -1.15
C LYS A 57 10.36 -14.02 -1.40
N GLU A 58 11.13 -14.51 -2.37
CA GLU A 58 12.41 -13.92 -2.77
C GLU A 58 12.23 -12.51 -3.34
N ILE A 59 11.30 -12.32 -4.28
CA ILE A 59 11.01 -11.00 -4.86
C ILE A 59 10.58 -9.99 -3.80
N ILE A 60 9.69 -10.38 -2.87
CA ILE A 60 9.25 -9.50 -1.78
C ILE A 60 10.41 -9.18 -0.83
N LYS A 61 11.27 -10.14 -0.54
CA LYS A 61 12.46 -9.93 0.29
C LYS A 61 13.40 -8.92 -0.36
N GLU A 62 13.72 -9.08 -1.63
CA GLU A 62 14.59 -8.16 -2.37
C GLU A 62 13.99 -6.75 -2.48
N ALA A 63 12.68 -6.65 -2.72
CA ALA A 63 12.00 -5.35 -2.75
C ALA A 63 12.09 -4.63 -1.40
N LYS A 64 11.87 -5.34 -0.28
CA LYS A 64 12.03 -4.80 1.08
C LYS A 64 13.46 -4.36 1.36
N LEU A 65 14.45 -5.19 1.02
CA LEU A 65 15.87 -4.87 1.21
C LEU A 65 16.29 -3.65 0.40
N THR A 66 15.83 -3.55 -0.85
CA THR A 66 16.12 -2.41 -1.73
C THR A 66 15.51 -1.12 -1.17
N SER A 67 14.24 -1.16 -0.74
CA SER A 67 13.60 -0.01 -0.09
C SER A 67 14.31 0.40 1.20
N TRP A 68 14.81 -0.55 1.99
CA TRP A 68 15.58 -0.27 3.19
C TRP A 68 16.93 0.37 2.88
N ARG A 69 17.68 -0.17 1.92
CA ARG A 69 18.95 0.41 1.46
C ARG A 69 18.77 1.83 0.95
N ASN A 70 17.79 2.06 0.09
CA ASN A 70 17.46 3.39 -0.42
C ASN A 70 17.13 4.36 0.72
N PHE A 71 16.38 3.92 1.72
CA PHE A 71 16.12 4.72 2.90
C PHE A 71 17.41 5.08 3.65
N CYS A 72 18.26 4.09 3.95
CA CYS A 72 19.53 4.33 4.62
C CYS A 72 20.45 5.29 3.84
N SER A 73 20.49 5.19 2.51
CA SER A 73 21.26 6.11 1.66
C SER A 73 20.76 7.56 1.74
N THR A 74 19.49 7.78 2.05
CA THR A 74 18.93 9.14 2.23
C THR A 74 19.13 9.72 3.63
N LEU A 75 19.70 8.97 4.58
CA LEU A 75 19.92 9.44 5.94
C LEU A 75 21.17 10.32 6.00
N GLU A 76 20.98 11.64 6.03
CA GLU A 76 22.05 12.58 6.37
C GLU A 76 22.31 12.56 7.88
N VAL A 77 23.52 12.14 8.27
CA VAL A 77 23.92 11.93 9.68
C VAL A 77 23.68 13.16 10.57
N LYS A 78 23.74 14.38 10.02
CA LYS A 78 23.61 15.64 10.77
C LYS A 78 22.15 16.11 10.98
N ASN A 79 21.19 15.62 10.20
CA ASN A 79 19.82 16.18 10.15
C ASN A 79 18.70 15.15 10.45
N CYS A 80 19.05 13.91 10.82
CA CYS A 80 18.06 12.86 11.00
C CYS A 80 17.36 12.93 12.37
N ASN A 81 16.05 13.24 12.37
CA ASN A 81 15.21 13.15 13.56
C ASN A 81 14.78 11.69 13.82
N ALA A 82 14.94 11.21 15.06
CA ALA A 82 14.51 9.87 15.49
C ALA A 82 13.04 9.55 15.13
N LYS A 83 12.16 10.55 15.20
CA LYS A 83 10.75 10.43 14.80
C LYS A 83 10.60 10.11 13.31
N GLN A 84 11.39 10.75 12.46
CA GLN A 84 11.36 10.50 11.01
C GLN A 84 11.85 9.09 10.70
N ILE A 85 12.92 8.65 11.37
CA ILE A 85 13.43 7.28 11.24
C ILE A 85 12.35 6.26 11.64
N TRP A 86 11.72 6.45 12.81
CA TRP A 86 10.66 5.54 13.26
C TRP A 86 9.44 5.53 12.34
N ASN A 87 9.05 6.68 11.81
CA ASN A 87 7.94 6.75 10.84
C ASN A 87 8.28 6.00 9.54
N LYS A 88 9.52 6.10 9.06
CA LYS A 88 9.99 5.35 7.88
C LYS A 88 10.04 3.85 8.14
N ILE A 89 10.53 3.41 9.32
CA ILE A 89 10.50 2.00 9.72
C ILE A 89 9.07 1.46 9.73
N LYS A 90 8.12 2.21 10.32
CA LYS A 90 6.70 1.82 10.32
C LYS A 90 6.11 1.76 8.91
N ALA A 91 6.45 2.71 8.03
CA ALA A 91 6.02 2.68 6.63
C ALA A 91 6.56 1.45 5.89
N ILE A 92 7.84 1.11 6.08
CA ILE A 92 8.45 -0.11 5.50
C ILE A 92 7.80 -1.37 6.08
N LYS A 93 7.42 -1.38 7.36
CA LYS A 93 6.68 -2.50 7.96
C LYS A 93 5.22 -2.60 7.49
N GLY A 94 4.65 -1.53 6.93
CA GLY A 94 3.23 -1.45 6.63
C GLY A 94 2.36 -1.24 7.87
N THR A 95 2.95 -0.84 8.99
CA THR A 95 2.24 -0.46 10.22
C THR A 95 2.14 1.07 10.33
N GLY A 96 2.12 1.75 9.18
CA GLY A 96 1.89 3.18 9.09
C GLY A 96 0.51 3.52 9.65
N ASN A 97 0.41 4.63 10.38
CA ASN A 97 -0.82 5.03 11.03
C ASN A 97 -1.91 5.30 9.97
N ASN A 98 -3.07 4.66 10.10
CA ASN A 98 -4.31 5.27 9.62
C ASN A 98 -4.48 6.55 10.41
N SER A 99 -4.35 7.71 9.75
CA SER A 99 -4.44 8.98 10.48
C SER A 99 -5.85 9.11 11.04
N ALA A 100 -5.96 9.16 12.36
CA ALA A 100 -7.15 9.70 13.00
C ALA A 100 -7.26 11.19 12.60
N PRO A 101 -8.48 11.75 12.56
CA PRO A 101 -8.66 13.18 12.35
C PRO A 101 -7.89 13.97 13.41
N ASN A 102 -7.11 14.96 12.99
CA ASN A 102 -6.40 15.82 13.93
C ASN A 102 -7.39 16.80 14.57
N ILE A 103 -7.85 16.45 15.77
CA ILE A 103 -8.79 17.26 16.57
C ILE A 103 -8.08 18.21 17.54
N LYS A 104 -6.74 18.33 17.49
CA LYS A 104 -6.00 19.23 18.37
C LYS A 104 -6.38 20.69 18.09
N GLY A 105 -6.72 21.42 19.15
CA GLY A 105 -7.12 22.83 19.08
C GLY A 105 -8.63 23.07 18.99
N ILE A 106 -9.44 22.02 18.83
CA ILE A 106 -10.90 22.13 18.85
C ILE A 106 -11.38 21.99 20.30
N THR A 107 -12.02 23.03 20.84
CA THR A 107 -12.49 23.05 22.23
C THR A 107 -13.89 22.45 22.37
N SER A 108 -14.81 22.82 21.48
CA SER A 108 -16.20 22.34 21.46
C SER A 108 -16.32 20.87 21.09
N ASN A 109 -17.18 20.14 21.81
CA ASN A 109 -17.45 18.72 21.52
C ASN A 109 -18.21 18.53 20.20
N LEU A 110 -19.09 19.46 19.84
CA LEU A 110 -19.82 19.41 18.57
C LEU A 110 -18.86 19.53 17.39
N ASP A 111 -17.89 20.44 17.48
CA ASP A 111 -16.91 20.65 16.42
C ASP A 111 -15.95 19.47 16.28
N LYS A 112 -15.60 18.81 17.39
CA LYS A 112 -14.84 17.54 17.35
C LYS A 112 -15.63 16.46 16.61
N ALA A 113 -16.91 16.29 16.93
CA ALA A 113 -17.78 15.32 16.27
C ALA A 113 -17.90 15.62 14.76
N ASN A 114 -18.09 16.89 14.39
CA ASN A 114 -18.17 17.32 12.99
C ASN A 114 -16.85 17.10 12.24
N ALA A 115 -15.69 17.39 12.86
CA ALA A 115 -14.39 17.13 12.26
C ALA A 115 -14.15 15.64 11.99
N ILE A 116 -14.57 14.79 12.94
CA ILE A 116 -14.52 13.33 12.79
C ILE A 116 -15.44 12.87 11.66
N ALA A 117 -16.69 13.34 11.63
CA ALA A 117 -17.67 13.00 10.61
C ALA A 117 -17.18 13.39 9.20
N LYS A 118 -16.66 14.62 9.04
CA LYS A 118 -16.08 15.09 7.76
C LYS A 118 -14.89 14.24 7.32
N HIS A 119 -14.01 13.86 8.25
CA HIS A 119 -12.86 13.01 7.94
C HIS A 119 -13.31 11.64 7.43
N PHE A 120 -14.25 10.98 8.12
CA PHE A 120 -14.76 9.69 7.67
C PHE A 120 -15.55 9.78 6.36
N ALA A 121 -16.37 10.82 6.18
CA ALA A 121 -17.07 11.06 4.92
C ALA A 121 -16.07 11.23 3.75
N SER A 122 -14.98 11.99 3.98
CA SER A 122 -13.92 12.15 2.99
C SER A 122 -13.18 10.85 2.69
N MET A 123 -12.97 9.98 3.68
CA MET A 123 -12.32 8.68 3.45
C MET A 123 -13.23 7.70 2.70
N SER A 124 -14.54 7.79 2.92
CA SER A 124 -15.55 6.92 2.31
C SER A 124 -16.12 7.45 0.98
N GLY A 125 -15.63 8.60 0.50
CA GLY A 125 -16.10 9.21 -0.75
C GLY A 125 -15.69 8.41 -2.00
N ASN A 126 -16.55 8.44 -3.04
CA ASN A 126 -16.36 7.70 -4.29
C ASN A 126 -15.00 7.95 -4.95
N ASN A 127 -14.44 9.15 -4.83
CA ASN A 127 -13.13 9.50 -5.41
C ASN A 127 -11.96 8.64 -4.90
N ASN A 128 -12.11 7.94 -3.76
CA ASN A 128 -11.10 7.04 -3.21
C ASN A 128 -11.25 5.59 -3.70
N HIS A 129 -12.25 5.32 -4.55
CA HIS A 129 -12.53 4.00 -5.11
C HIS A 129 -12.13 3.92 -6.59
N THR A 130 -11.83 2.71 -7.06
CA THR A 130 -11.57 2.48 -8.49
C THR A 130 -12.81 2.80 -9.31
N GLU A 131 -12.62 3.26 -10.54
CA GLU A 131 -13.71 3.59 -11.47
C GLU A 131 -14.72 2.44 -11.62
N ILE A 132 -14.20 1.20 -11.71
CA ILE A 132 -15.01 -0.03 -11.75
C ILE A 132 -15.91 -0.18 -10.51
N PHE A 133 -15.40 0.13 -9.31
CA PHE A 133 -16.18 0.03 -8.08
C PHE A 133 -17.22 1.15 -7.97
N GLN A 134 -16.91 2.34 -8.48
CA GLN A 134 -17.85 3.47 -8.49
C GLN A 134 -19.06 3.16 -9.40
N LEU A 135 -18.81 2.57 -10.58
CA LEU A 135 -19.87 2.15 -11.52
C LEU A 135 -20.80 1.11 -10.90
N HIS A 136 -20.27 0.03 -10.31
CA HIS A 136 -21.07 -1.00 -9.64
C HIS A 136 -21.92 -0.47 -8.47
N ARG A 137 -21.53 0.64 -7.83
CA ARG A 137 -22.30 1.22 -6.72
C ARG A 137 -23.48 2.08 -7.18
N ALA A 138 -23.43 2.59 -8.41
CA ALA A 138 -24.44 3.48 -8.96
C ALA A 138 -25.60 2.73 -9.65
N GLU A 139 -25.40 1.45 -9.95
CA GLU A 139 -26.42 0.46 -10.35
C GLU A 139 -27.22 -0.05 -9.15
#